data_AF-A0A7Y4LJ23-F1
#
_entry.id   AF-A0A7Y4LJ23-F1
#
_cell.length_a   1.000
_cell.length_b   1.000
_cell.length_c   1.000
_cell.angle_alpha   90.00
_cell.angle_beta   90.00
_cell.angle_gamma   90.00
#
_symmetry.space_group_name_H-M   'P 1'
#
loop_
_entity.id
_entity.type
_entity.pdbx_description
1 polymer ?
#
loop_
_entity_poly.entity_id
_entity_poly.type
_entity_poly.pdbx_seq_one_letter_code
_entity_poly.pdbx_strand_id
1 'polypeptide(L)'
;MSQNTSTPRTPKATSQHLAGAFDIRNVIGALIGLYGLILVICSFALDPGVNPDTGVAKSSQDNLWSGLAMLLVGAIFFLWAKLRPIVIDETKIDESVLPCGH
;
A
#
# COMPACT_ATOMS: atom_id res chain seq x y z
N MET A 1 -54.68 -27.13 -3.69
CA MET A 1 -53.49 -26.75 -4.48
C MET A 1 -52.99 -25.42 -3.97
N SER A 2 -51.83 -25.36 -3.32
CA SER A 2 -51.14 -24.10 -3.00
C SER A 2 -49.71 -24.25 -3.48
N GLN A 3 -49.34 -23.64 -4.60
CA GLN A 3 -47.98 -23.72 -5.11
C GLN A 3 -47.56 -22.41 -5.81
N ASN A 4 -46.50 -21.83 -5.23
CA ASN A 4 -45.35 -21.21 -5.90
C ASN A 4 -45.48 -19.72 -6.30
N THR A 5 -45.37 -18.84 -5.31
CA THR A 5 -44.86 -17.48 -5.53
C THR A 5 -43.33 -17.53 -5.67
N SER A 6 -42.83 -17.49 -6.90
CA SER A 6 -41.40 -17.33 -7.19
C SER A 6 -40.99 -15.87 -6.99
N THR A 7 -40.46 -15.55 -5.81
CA THR A 7 -39.79 -14.28 -5.54
C THR A 7 -38.63 -14.10 -6.52
N PRO A 8 -38.52 -12.98 -7.25
CA PRO A 8 -37.37 -12.72 -8.09
C PRO A 8 -36.15 -12.53 -7.18
N ARG A 9 -35.17 -13.43 -7.26
CA ARG A 9 -33.86 -13.18 -6.62
C ARG A 9 -33.16 -12.11 -7.43
N THR A 10 -33.22 -10.86 -6.95
CA THR A 10 -32.36 -9.78 -7.42
C THR A 10 -30.91 -10.25 -7.31
N PRO A 11 -30.12 -10.25 -8.39
CA PRO A 11 -28.70 -10.59 -8.29
C PRO A 11 -28.05 -9.55 -7.39
N LYS A 12 -27.64 -9.99 -6.18
CA LYS A 12 -26.87 -9.17 -5.24
C LYS A 12 -25.55 -8.86 -5.95
N ALA A 13 -25.41 -7.63 -6.45
CA ALA A 13 -24.18 -7.16 -7.08
C ALA A 13 -23.05 -7.45 -6.08
N THR A 14 -22.15 -8.33 -6.47
CA THR A 14 -20.99 -8.72 -5.67
C THR A 14 -20.12 -7.48 -5.60
N SER A 15 -20.25 -6.72 -4.51
CA SER A 15 -19.35 -5.61 -4.20
C SER A 15 -17.97 -6.24 -3.99
N GLN A 16 -17.19 -6.33 -5.07
CA GLN A 16 -15.79 -6.72 -4.99
C GLN A 16 -15.09 -5.60 -4.25
N HIS A 17 -15.03 -5.71 -2.92
CA HIS A 17 -14.33 -4.73 -2.12
C HIS A 17 -12.86 -4.86 -2.46
N LEU A 18 -12.32 -3.83 -3.09
CA LEU A 18 -10.90 -3.72 -3.43
C LEU A 18 -10.10 -3.51 -2.14
N ALA A 19 -10.03 -4.53 -1.28
CA ALA A 19 -9.12 -4.53 -0.13
C ALA A 19 -7.65 -4.35 -0.57
N GLY A 20 -7.35 -4.55 -1.87
CA GLY A 20 -6.04 -4.34 -2.47
C GLY A 20 -5.53 -2.89 -2.44
N ALA A 21 -6.39 -1.87 -2.27
CA ALA A 21 -5.93 -0.49 -2.16
C ALA A 21 -5.17 -0.21 -0.84
N PHE A 22 -5.45 -0.99 0.21
CA PHE A 22 -4.78 -0.94 1.52
C PHE A 22 -3.83 -2.13 1.74
N ASP A 23 -3.15 -2.60 0.69
CA ASP A 23 -2.07 -3.58 0.86
C ASP A 23 -0.86 -2.95 1.54
N ILE A 24 -0.31 -3.62 2.56
CA ILE A 24 0.88 -3.16 3.30
C ILE A 24 2.07 -2.86 2.38
N ARG A 25 2.20 -3.57 1.24
CA ARG A 25 3.29 -3.36 0.27
C ARG A 25 3.18 -2.02 -0.43
N ASN A 26 1.96 -1.58 -0.70
CA ASN A 26 1.69 -0.27 -1.31
C ASN A 26 1.96 0.85 -0.29
N VAL A 27 1.58 0.65 0.97
CA VAL A 27 1.85 1.60 2.07
C VAL A 27 3.35 1.74 2.32
N ILE A 28 4.07 0.62 2.48
CA ILE A 28 5.52 0.61 2.70
C ILE A 28 6.25 1.21 1.48
N GLY A 29 5.87 0.80 0.27
CA GLY A 29 6.46 1.33 -0.97
C GLY A 29 6.24 2.84 -1.12
N ALA A 30 5.05 3.35 -0.82
CA ALA A 30 4.74 4.77 -0.86
C ALA A 30 5.53 5.56 0.19
N LEU A 31 5.62 5.05 1.43
CA LEU A 31 6.34 5.72 2.50
C LEU A 31 7.85 5.82 2.20
N ILE A 32 8.45 4.71 1.75
CA ILE A 32 9.85 4.67 1.34
C ILE A 32 10.09 5.59 0.14
N GLY A 33 9.23 5.51 -0.89
CA GLY A 33 9.36 6.33 -2.10
C GLY A 33 9.21 7.83 -1.81
N LEU A 34 8.25 8.21 -0.97
CA LEU A 34 8.04 9.59 -0.55
C LEU A 34 9.27 10.12 0.22
N TYR A 35 9.80 9.33 1.16
CA TYR A 35 10.98 9.74 1.91
C TYR A 35 12.23 9.83 1.01
N GLY A 36 12.42 8.88 0.09
CA GLY A 36 13.48 8.94 -0.93
C GLY A 36 13.37 10.18 -1.81
N LEU A 37 12.16 10.54 -2.25
CA LEU A 37 11.90 11.75 -3.01
C LEU A 37 12.26 13.02 -2.22
N ILE A 38 11.88 13.07 -0.94
CA ILE A 38 12.25 14.17 -0.04
C ILE A 38 13.78 14.28 0.06
N LEU A 39 14.51 13.18 0.25
CA LEU A 39 15.98 13.20 0.32
C LEU A 39 16.64 13.68 -0.98
N VAL A 40 16.10 13.30 -2.15
CA VAL A 40 16.57 13.82 -3.43
C VAL A 40 16.36 15.33 -3.50
N ILE A 41 15.17 15.83 -3.13
CA ILE A 41 14.91 17.28 -3.08
C ILE A 41 15.86 17.98 -2.10
N CYS A 42 16.06 17.42 -0.90
CA CYS A 42 16.99 17.94 0.10
C CYS A 42 18.41 18.02 -0.44
N SER A 43 18.85 17.06 -1.26
CA SER A 43 20.19 17.07 -1.85
C SER A 43 20.45 18.26 -2.78
N PHE A 44 19.41 18.82 -3.40
CA PHE A 44 19.52 19.94 -4.33
C PHE A 44 19.11 21.28 -3.70
N ALA A 45 18.13 21.27 -2.80
CA ALA A 45 17.49 22.48 -2.28
C ALA A 45 17.92 22.86 -0.86
N LEU A 46 18.50 21.94 -0.08
CA LEU A 46 18.94 22.20 1.29
C LEU A 46 20.45 22.06 1.45
N ASP A 47 21.01 22.94 2.28
CA ASP A 47 22.39 22.78 2.74
C ASP A 47 22.46 21.51 3.61
N PRO A 48 23.40 20.58 3.33
CA PRO A 48 23.54 19.32 4.06
C PRO A 48 23.96 19.49 5.53
N GLY A 49 24.24 20.72 5.97
CA GLY A 49 24.59 21.07 7.33
C GLY A 49 26.01 20.69 7.69
N VAL A 50 26.35 20.93 8.95
CA VAL A 50 27.63 20.55 9.55
C VAL A 50 27.46 19.31 10.41
N ASN A 51 28.42 18.41 10.31
CA ASN A 51 28.45 17.16 11.03
C ASN A 51 28.73 17.44 12.52
N PRO A 52 27.82 17.13 13.45
CA PRO A 52 27.94 17.55 14.86
C PRO A 52 29.14 16.93 15.58
N ASP A 53 29.60 15.76 15.13
CA ASP A 53 30.69 15.02 15.76
C ASP A 53 32.08 15.50 15.31
N THR A 54 32.19 16.06 14.10
CA THR A 54 33.47 16.38 13.44
C THR A 54 33.58 17.84 13.01
N GLY A 55 32.50 18.62 13.05
CA GLY A 55 32.45 20.03 12.67
C GLY A 55 32.61 20.31 11.17
N VAL A 56 32.78 19.28 10.34
CA VAL A 56 32.93 19.40 8.88
C VAL A 56 31.58 19.44 8.18
N ALA A 57 31.51 20.18 7.07
CA ALA A 57 30.32 20.21 6.22
C ALA A 57 30.00 18.79 5.71
N LYS A 58 28.75 18.36 5.85
CA LYS A 58 28.27 17.12 5.24
C LYS A 58 28.22 17.31 3.73
N SER A 59 28.42 16.23 2.98
CA SER A 59 28.27 16.28 1.53
C SER A 59 26.80 16.09 1.15
N SER A 60 26.24 16.94 0.29
CA SER A 60 24.86 16.74 -0.18
C SER A 60 24.70 15.44 -0.98
N GLN A 61 25.81 14.96 -1.57
CA GLN A 61 25.91 13.67 -2.26
C GLN A 61 25.42 12.49 -1.40
N ASP A 62 25.58 12.53 -0.08
CA ASP A 62 25.13 11.46 0.82
C ASP A 62 23.60 11.33 0.84
N ASN A 63 22.90 12.47 0.85
CA ASN A 63 21.45 12.51 0.77
C ASN A 63 20.96 12.04 -0.61
N LEU A 64 21.69 12.36 -1.69
CA LEU A 64 21.36 11.91 -3.04
C LEU A 64 21.44 10.40 -3.18
N TRP A 65 22.55 9.79 -2.77
CA TRP A 65 22.75 8.34 -2.83
C TRP A 65 21.74 7.60 -1.96
N SER A 66 21.48 8.10 -0.74
CA SER A 66 20.47 7.53 0.15
C SER A 66 19.06 7.63 -0.44
N GLY A 67 18.70 8.79 -0.97
CA GLY A 67 17.41 9.00 -1.64
C GLY A 67 17.23 8.12 -2.87
N LEU A 68 18.27 7.97 -3.69
CA LEU A 68 18.22 7.13 -4.88
C LEU A 68 18.07 5.64 -4.54
N ALA A 69 18.78 5.15 -3.51
CA ALA A 69 18.62 3.80 -3.01
C ALA A 69 17.19 3.55 -2.51
N MET A 70 16.62 4.50 -1.78
CA MET A 70 15.24 4.40 -1.29
C MET A 70 14.22 4.44 -2.44
N LEU A 71 14.42 5.27 -3.46
CA LEU A 71 13.55 5.29 -4.65
C LEU A 71 13.59 3.96 -5.40
N LEU A 72 14.77 3.35 -5.54
CA LEU A 72 14.91 2.01 -6.13
C LEU A 72 14.13 0.96 -5.33
N VAL A 73 14.29 0.94 -4.01
CA VAL A 73 13.55 0.01 -3.13
C VAL A 73 12.04 0.26 -3.20
N GLY A 74 11.59 1.51 -3.14
CA GLY A 74 10.19 1.88 -3.27
C GLY A 74 9.59 1.41 -4.60
N ALA A 75 10.31 1.59 -5.71
CA ALA A 75 9.91 1.13 -7.03
C ALA A 75 9.77 -0.41 -7.10
N ILE A 76 10.68 -1.15 -6.46
CA ILE A 76 10.59 -2.62 -6.35
C ILE A 76 9.32 -3.02 -5.59
N PHE A 77 9.01 -2.35 -4.49
CA PHE A 77 7.80 -2.62 -3.72
C PHE A 77 6.53 -2.36 -4.52
N PHE A 78 6.46 -1.23 -5.23
CA PHE A 78 5.32 -0.92 -6.12
C PHE A 78 5.19 -1.95 -7.25
N LEU A 79 6.30 -2.32 -7.88
CA LEU A 79 6.29 -3.34 -8.92
C LEU A 79 5.80 -4.68 -8.38
N TRP A 80 6.27 -5.09 -7.20
CA TRP A 80 5.85 -6.34 -6.57
C TRP A 80 4.38 -6.33 -6.14
N ALA A 81 3.88 -5.21 -5.60
CA ALA A 81 2.47 -5.03 -5.28
C ALA A 81 1.61 -5.20 -6.54
N LYS A 82 2.03 -4.60 -7.67
CA LYS A 82 1.37 -4.73 -8.97
C LYS A 82 1.42 -6.15 -9.55
N LEU A 83 2.52 -6.89 -9.34
CA LEU A 83 2.65 -8.27 -9.82
C LEU A 83 1.81 -9.28 -9.01
N ARG A 84 1.52 -8.99 -7.74
CA ARG A 84 0.77 -9.90 -6.85
C ARG A 84 -0.39 -9.17 -6.18
N PRO A 85 -1.48 -8.85 -6.89
CA PRO A 85 -2.65 -8.23 -6.28
C PRO A 85 -3.32 -9.17 -5.27
N ILE A 86 -3.56 -8.70 -4.03
CA ILE A 86 -4.45 -9.40 -3.08
C ILE A 86 -5.90 -9.11 -3.50
N VAL A 87 -6.64 -10.17 -3.81
CA VAL A 87 -8.09 -10.12 -4.04
C VAL A 87 -8.73 -10.83 -2.84
N ILE A 88 -9.44 -10.07 -2.01
CA ILE A 88 -10.21 -10.65 -0.90
C ILE A 88 -11.60 -10.93 -1.44
N ASP A 89 -12.00 -12.20 -1.41
CA ASP A 89 -13.35 -12.62 -1.78
C ASP A 89 -14.22 -12.64 -0.52
N GLU A 90 -15.04 -11.60 -0.35
CA GLU A 90 -15.95 -11.47 0.80
C GLU A 90 -17.11 -12.48 0.77
N THR A 91 -17.29 -13.23 -0.33
CA THR A 91 -18.39 -14.19 -0.47
C THR A 91 -18.22 -15.48 0.37
N LYS A 92 -17.11 -15.62 1.10
CA LYS A 92 -16.84 -16.81 1.94
C LYS A 92 -17.23 -16.68 3.42
N ILE A 93 -17.82 -15.56 3.84
CA ILE A 93 -18.47 -15.49 5.15
C ILE A 93 -19.86 -16.10 4.99
N ASP A 94 -19.94 -17.42 5.12
CA ASP A 94 -21.21 -18.14 5.11
C ASP A 94 -21.94 -17.89 6.45
N GLU A 95 -22.57 -16.73 6.55
CA GLU A 95 -23.40 -16.32 7.69
C GLU A 95 -24.54 -17.32 7.94
N SER A 96 -24.91 -18.13 6.93
CA SER A 96 -25.94 -19.16 7.05
C SER A 96 -25.49 -20.43 7.77
N VAL A 97 -24.20 -20.58 8.06
CA VAL A 97 -23.61 -21.69 8.84
C VAL A 97 -23.35 -21.29 10.30
N LEU A 98 -23.53 -20.02 10.68
CA LEU A 98 -23.48 -19.64 12.07
C LEU A 98 -24.68 -20.27 12.80
N PRO A 99 -24.47 -21.07 13.85
CA PRO A 99 -25.58 -21.55 14.66
C PRO A 99 -26.28 -20.30 15.21
N CYS A 100 -27.54 -20.09 14.82
CA CYS A 100 -28.37 -19.03 15.40
C CYS A 100 -28.30 -19.17 16.91
N GLY A 101 -27.56 -18.26 17.54
CA GLY A 101 -27.48 -18.13 18.98
C GLY A 101 -28.89 -17.89 19.49
N HIS A 102 -29.33 -18.81 20.35
CA HIS A 102 -30.63 -18.84 20.98
C HIS A 102 -30.84 -17.70 21.96
#